data_AF-A0A7Y5JHF2-F1
#
_entry.id   AF-A0A7Y5JHF2-F1
#
_cell.length_a   1.000
_cell.length_b   1.000
_cell.length_c   1.000
_cell.angle_alpha   90.00
_cell.angle_beta   90.00
_cell.angle_gamma   90.00
#
_symmetry.space_group_name_H-M   'P 1'
#
loop_
_entity.id
_entity.type
_entity.pdbx_description
1 polymer ?
#
loop_
_entity_poly.entity_id
_entity_poly.type
_entity_poly.pdbx_seq_one_letter_code
_entity_poly.pdbx_strand_id
1 'polypeptide(L)'
;MIEQTLKGRCERDNVSKITLSKSHLAWAVFASQSSRLKEPAFKAEALQFSRLMMRGARALVLELIDELASSGYLFEGAESPHVEAEAGAQEYLAELWERGIFVPLSVQAWMIEVGCVNLCGSHPNWPKATYAKEGTSTHDVVYTDPFVVEVTPEYISYLIDERDSAPELAAEPFLLDVAPDHLHKANISGGTPYAVDASFPQVEPLLLYERHCTSFTDYVRRSIAWSGFPGMDYVEPNLLPILRKPYPQI
;
A
#
# COMPACT_ATOMS: atom_id res chain seq x y z
N MET A 1 -14.62 29.10 -29.61
CA MET A 1 -15.22 28.06 -28.75
C MET A 1 -14.19 27.03 -28.24
N ILE A 2 -13.09 26.78 -28.95
CA ILE A 2 -12.02 25.84 -28.54
C ILE A 2 -11.05 26.46 -27.49
N GLU A 3 -10.78 27.76 -27.57
CA GLU A 3 -9.88 28.45 -26.62
C GLU A 3 -10.44 28.58 -25.19
N GLN A 4 -11.76 28.64 -25.02
CA GLN A 4 -12.39 28.67 -23.70
C GLN A 4 -12.32 27.29 -23.01
N THR A 5 -12.34 26.20 -23.79
CA THR A 5 -12.19 24.82 -23.28
C THR A 5 -10.75 24.52 -22.84
N LEU A 6 -9.75 25.12 -23.49
CA LEU A 6 -8.32 24.97 -23.14
C LEU A 6 -7.93 25.81 -21.91
N LYS A 7 -8.44 27.04 -21.77
CA LYS A 7 -8.25 27.86 -20.55
C LYS A 7 -8.88 27.21 -19.32
N GLY A 8 -10.08 26.62 -19.46
CA GLY A 8 -10.75 25.91 -18.37
C GLY A 8 -10.10 24.57 -17.97
N ARG A 9 -9.19 23.99 -18.77
CA ARG A 9 -8.34 22.85 -18.34
C ARG A 9 -7.10 23.34 -17.58
N CYS A 10 -6.43 24.38 -18.08
CA CYS A 10 -5.23 24.93 -17.44
C CYS A 10 -5.49 25.50 -16.04
N GLU A 11 -6.65 26.11 -15.80
CA GLU A 11 -7.03 26.60 -14.47
C GLU A 11 -7.40 25.46 -13.50
N ARG A 12 -8.06 24.39 -13.98
CA ARG A 12 -8.33 23.19 -13.19
C ARG A 12 -7.06 22.44 -12.81
N ASP A 13 -6.09 22.37 -13.71
CA ASP A 13 -4.77 21.75 -13.48
C ASP A 13 -3.92 22.55 -12.48
N ASN A 14 -4.09 23.87 -12.38
CA ASN A 14 -3.37 24.70 -11.41
C ASN A 14 -4.02 24.66 -10.02
N VAL A 15 -5.35 24.64 -9.93
CA VAL A 15 -6.06 24.53 -8.64
C VAL A 15 -5.87 23.14 -8.02
N SER A 16 -5.87 22.07 -8.83
CA SER A 16 -5.57 20.71 -8.36
C SER A 16 -4.13 20.60 -7.85
N LYS A 17 -3.14 21.10 -8.59
CA LYS A 17 -1.71 21.09 -8.19
C LYS A 17 -1.45 21.88 -6.90
N ILE A 18 -2.08 23.05 -6.72
CA ILE A 18 -1.93 23.85 -5.50
C ILE A 18 -2.57 23.15 -4.29
N THR A 19 -3.67 22.43 -4.50
CA THR A 19 -4.36 21.67 -3.44
C THR A 19 -3.56 20.42 -3.04
N LEU A 20 -3.03 19.68 -4.02
CA LEU A 20 -2.14 18.53 -3.83
C LEU A 20 -0.86 18.92 -3.05
N SER A 21 -0.23 20.04 -3.45
CA SER A 21 0.95 20.58 -2.77
C SER A 21 0.69 20.93 -1.31
N LYS A 22 -0.49 21.46 -0.97
CA LYS A 22 -0.88 21.75 0.42
C LYS A 22 -1.13 20.48 1.22
N SER A 23 -1.76 19.46 0.64
CA SER A 23 -1.98 18.16 1.29
C SER A 23 -0.67 17.43 1.57
N HIS A 24 0.31 17.49 0.66
CA HIS A 24 1.65 16.91 0.89
C HIS A 24 2.40 17.61 2.01
N LEU A 25 2.35 18.94 2.06
CA LEU A 25 2.98 19.71 3.14
C LEU A 25 2.31 19.43 4.49
N ALA A 26 0.97 19.37 4.54
CA ALA A 26 0.24 19.01 5.75
C ALA A 26 0.60 17.59 6.23
N TRP A 27 0.71 16.64 5.31
CA TRP A 27 1.14 15.28 5.63
C TRP A 27 2.55 15.23 6.21
N ALA A 28 3.50 15.91 5.57
CA ALA A 28 4.88 15.95 6.04
C ALA A 28 4.99 16.54 7.45
N VAL A 29 4.16 17.53 7.78
CA VAL A 29 4.09 18.09 9.14
C VAL A 29 3.65 17.03 10.15
N PHE A 30 2.55 16.30 9.89
CA PHE A 30 2.12 15.23 10.78
C PHE A 30 3.18 14.12 10.92
N ALA A 31 3.72 13.65 9.79
CA ALA A 31 4.74 12.60 9.76
C ALA A 31 5.99 12.95 10.60
N SER A 32 6.40 14.24 10.58
CA SER A 32 7.56 14.72 11.34
C SER A 32 7.34 14.83 12.86
N GLN A 33 6.10 14.63 13.35
CA GLN A 33 5.70 14.93 14.72
C GLN A 33 5.18 13.70 15.49
N SER A 34 5.67 12.49 15.16
CA SER A 34 5.28 11.24 15.85
C SER A 34 5.44 11.30 17.39
N SER A 35 6.36 12.11 17.91
CA SER A 35 6.52 12.31 19.37
C SER A 35 5.27 12.91 20.04
N ARG A 36 4.42 13.61 19.29
CA ARG A 36 3.19 14.24 19.77
C ARG A 36 1.99 13.29 19.80
N LEU A 37 2.14 12.03 19.39
CA LEU A 37 1.05 11.04 19.41
C LEU A 37 0.52 10.71 20.81
N LYS A 38 1.23 11.12 21.86
CA LYS A 38 0.75 11.08 23.24
C LYS A 38 -0.32 12.15 23.53
N GLU A 39 -0.40 13.19 22.71
CA GLU A 39 -1.42 14.24 22.80
C GLU A 39 -2.71 13.75 22.09
N PRO A 40 -3.83 13.53 22.80
CA PRO A 40 -5.03 12.94 22.19
C PRO A 40 -5.58 13.76 21.03
N ALA A 41 -5.54 15.09 21.12
CA ALA A 41 -6.02 15.99 20.06
C ALA A 41 -5.17 15.86 18.78
N PHE A 42 -3.84 15.85 18.92
CA PHE A 42 -2.94 15.67 17.77
C PHE A 42 -3.11 14.28 17.14
N LYS A 43 -3.17 13.22 17.96
CA LYS A 43 -3.39 11.86 17.47
C LYS A 43 -4.69 11.75 16.67
N ALA A 44 -5.79 12.33 17.19
CA ALA A 44 -7.08 12.33 16.51
C ALA A 44 -7.04 13.10 15.18
N GLU A 45 -6.42 14.28 15.17
CA GLU A 45 -6.28 15.09 13.95
C GLU A 45 -5.41 14.40 12.89
N ALA A 46 -4.25 13.88 13.30
CA ALA A 46 -3.35 13.15 12.41
C ALA A 46 -4.04 11.90 11.83
N LEU A 47 -4.75 11.12 12.65
CA LEU A 47 -5.50 9.96 12.17
C LEU A 47 -6.63 10.36 11.21
N GLN A 48 -7.37 11.44 11.50
CA GLN A 48 -8.40 11.94 10.60
C GLN A 48 -7.82 12.33 9.24
N PHE A 49 -6.65 12.97 9.22
CA PHE A 49 -5.95 13.31 7.99
C PHE A 49 -5.48 12.05 7.25
N SER A 50 -4.87 11.08 7.93
CA SER A 50 -4.48 9.79 7.34
C SER A 50 -5.68 9.08 6.71
N ARG A 51 -6.83 9.06 7.39
CA ARG A 51 -8.07 8.46 6.86
C ARG A 51 -8.60 9.18 5.62
N LEU A 52 -8.47 10.50 5.54
CA LEU A 52 -8.81 11.24 4.32
C LEU A 52 -7.93 10.83 3.14
N MET A 53 -6.62 10.71 3.36
CA MET A 53 -5.68 10.25 2.32
C MET A 53 -6.00 8.82 1.87
N MET A 54 -6.26 7.91 2.81
CA MET A 54 -6.54 6.50 2.50
C MET A 54 -7.89 6.30 1.81
N ARG A 55 -8.91 7.13 2.07
CA ARG A 55 -10.14 7.14 1.24
C ARG A 55 -9.87 7.51 -0.21
N GLY A 56 -8.99 8.49 -0.44
CA GLY A 56 -8.54 8.84 -1.79
C GLY A 56 -7.79 7.69 -2.46
N ALA A 57 -6.88 7.04 -1.72
CA ALA A 57 -6.16 5.86 -2.19
C ALA A 57 -7.13 4.71 -2.54
N ARG A 58 -8.13 4.42 -1.70
CA ARG A 58 -9.15 3.38 -1.98
C ARG A 58 -9.86 3.64 -3.29
N ALA A 59 -10.33 4.86 -3.54
CA ALA A 59 -11.02 5.18 -4.79
C ALA A 59 -10.15 4.84 -6.02
N LEU A 60 -8.88 5.22 -5.98
CA LEU A 60 -7.93 4.97 -7.08
C LEU A 60 -7.55 3.49 -7.21
N VAL A 61 -7.45 2.77 -6.09
CA VAL A 61 -7.21 1.32 -6.10
C VAL A 61 -8.39 0.58 -6.73
N LEU A 62 -9.62 0.97 -6.41
CA LEU A 62 -10.81 0.37 -7.00
C LEU A 62 -10.89 0.65 -8.50
N GLU A 63 -10.63 1.90 -8.92
CA GLU A 63 -10.52 2.26 -10.34
C GLU A 63 -9.45 1.42 -11.06
N LEU A 64 -8.29 1.23 -10.42
CA LEU A 64 -7.21 0.42 -10.96
C LEU A 64 -7.60 -1.06 -11.11
N ILE A 65 -8.29 -1.63 -10.11
CA ILE A 65 -8.78 -3.01 -10.17
C ILE A 65 -9.75 -3.19 -11.33
N ASP A 66 -10.70 -2.26 -11.48
CA ASP A 66 -11.67 -2.27 -12.58
C ASP A 66 -10.99 -2.18 -13.95
N GLU A 67 -9.97 -1.32 -14.08
CA GLU A 67 -9.17 -1.19 -15.30
C GLU A 67 -8.40 -2.48 -15.62
N LEU A 68 -7.75 -3.08 -14.64
CA LEU A 68 -7.01 -4.34 -14.81
C LEU A 68 -7.95 -5.47 -15.21
N ALA A 69 -9.06 -5.64 -14.51
CA ALA A 69 -10.08 -6.64 -14.85
C ALA A 69 -10.60 -6.44 -16.28
N SER A 70 -10.95 -5.19 -16.64
CA SER A 70 -11.46 -4.85 -17.97
C SER A 70 -10.43 -5.05 -19.09
N SER A 71 -9.13 -5.01 -18.77
CA SER A 71 -8.06 -5.28 -19.73
C SER A 71 -7.89 -6.77 -20.05
N GLY A 72 -8.42 -7.66 -19.20
CA GLY A 72 -8.19 -9.11 -19.28
C GLY A 72 -7.06 -9.61 -18.36
N TYR A 73 -6.63 -8.80 -17.39
CA TYR A 73 -5.70 -9.23 -16.35
C TYR A 73 -6.34 -10.33 -15.49
N LEU A 74 -5.59 -11.40 -15.20
CA LEU A 74 -6.05 -12.49 -14.35
C LEU A 74 -5.39 -12.36 -12.99
N PHE A 75 -6.17 -11.96 -11.99
CA PHE A 75 -5.75 -11.97 -10.59
C PHE A 75 -5.53 -13.40 -10.10
N GLU A 76 -4.57 -13.58 -9.20
CA GLU A 76 -4.33 -14.83 -8.49
C GLU A 76 -4.83 -14.72 -7.04
N GLY A 77 -5.39 -15.82 -6.51
CA GLY A 77 -5.71 -15.95 -5.10
C GLY A 77 -7.20 -15.83 -4.82
N ALA A 78 -7.54 -15.00 -3.83
CA ALA A 78 -8.89 -14.85 -3.28
C ALA A 78 -9.95 -14.56 -4.35
N GLU A 79 -11.24 -14.78 -4.01
CA GLU A 79 -12.36 -14.52 -4.92
C GLU A 79 -12.41 -13.07 -5.43
N SER A 80 -11.78 -12.13 -4.71
CA SER A 80 -11.68 -10.71 -5.08
C SER A 80 -10.27 -10.17 -4.80
N PRO A 81 -9.69 -9.35 -5.70
CA PRO A 81 -8.42 -8.66 -5.48
C PRO A 81 -8.52 -7.52 -4.45
N HIS A 82 -9.73 -7.19 -4.00
CA HIS A 82 -9.98 -6.25 -2.91
C HIS A 82 -11.00 -6.84 -1.92
N VAL A 83 -10.65 -6.79 -0.64
CA VAL A 83 -11.52 -7.15 0.47
C VAL A 83 -11.75 -5.88 1.30
N GLU A 84 -13.03 -5.58 1.56
CA GLU A 84 -13.43 -4.40 2.31
C GLU A 84 -12.83 -4.39 3.73
N ALA A 85 -12.66 -3.18 4.27
CA ALA A 85 -12.25 -2.98 5.64
C ALA A 85 -13.21 -3.69 6.62
N GLU A 86 -12.65 -4.39 7.60
CA GLU A 86 -13.43 -5.11 8.60
C GLU A 86 -14.17 -4.14 9.55
N ALA A 87 -15.43 -4.46 9.81
CA ALA A 87 -16.18 -3.79 10.87
C ALA A 87 -15.50 -4.06 12.21
N GLY A 88 -15.23 -3.01 13.00
CA GLY A 88 -14.55 -3.14 14.29
C GLY A 88 -13.03 -2.90 14.25
N ALA A 89 -12.45 -2.59 13.08
CA ALA A 89 -11.01 -2.32 12.97
C ALA A 89 -10.53 -1.22 13.93
N GLN A 90 -11.36 -0.20 14.20
CA GLN A 90 -10.99 0.90 15.09
C GLN A 90 -10.93 0.46 16.56
N GLU A 91 -11.88 -0.35 17.00
CA GLU A 91 -11.94 -0.93 18.34
C GLU A 91 -10.75 -1.86 18.56
N TYR A 92 -10.45 -2.75 17.59
CA TYR A 92 -9.30 -3.63 17.63
C TYR A 92 -7.97 -2.86 17.72
N LEU A 93 -7.80 -1.79 16.94
CA LEU A 93 -6.61 -0.94 17.01
C LEU A 93 -6.45 -0.23 18.36
N ALA A 94 -7.56 0.11 19.03
CA ALA A 94 -7.51 0.65 20.39
C ALA A 94 -7.06 -0.41 21.40
N GLU A 95 -7.51 -1.66 21.26
CA GLU A 95 -7.05 -2.78 22.11
C GLU A 95 -5.55 -3.05 21.94
N LEU A 96 -5.03 -3.03 20.71
CA LEU A 96 -3.59 -3.17 20.46
C LEU A 96 -2.78 -2.07 21.13
N TRP A 97 -3.27 -0.82 21.10
CA TRP A 97 -2.59 0.30 21.74
C TRP A 97 -2.44 0.09 23.25
N GLU A 98 -3.48 -0.39 23.93
CA GLU A 98 -3.42 -0.70 25.36
C GLU A 98 -2.48 -1.88 25.68
N ARG A 99 -2.25 -2.77 24.71
CA ARG A 99 -1.27 -3.86 24.79
C ARG A 99 0.17 -3.41 24.49
N GLY A 100 0.39 -2.13 24.18
CA GLY A 100 1.72 -1.60 23.82
C GLY A 100 2.15 -1.95 22.40
N ILE A 101 1.20 -2.31 21.52
CA ILE A 101 1.43 -2.55 20.10
C ILE A 101 0.91 -1.33 19.34
N PHE A 102 1.83 -0.64 18.66
CA PHE A 102 1.58 0.68 18.11
C PHE A 102 1.56 0.63 16.58
N VAL A 103 0.46 0.14 16.01
CA VAL A 103 0.24 0.21 14.56
C VAL A 103 0.36 1.68 14.09
N PRO A 104 1.22 2.02 13.11
CA PRO A 104 1.38 3.39 12.66
C PRO A 104 0.09 4.00 12.10
N LEU A 105 -0.16 5.31 12.29
CA LEU A 105 -1.46 5.92 11.96
C LEU A 105 -1.86 5.79 10.48
N SER A 106 -0.91 5.82 9.54
CA SER A 106 -1.20 5.60 8.13
C SER A 106 -1.64 4.16 7.83
N VAL A 107 -1.07 3.17 8.51
CA VAL A 107 -1.49 1.76 8.43
C VAL A 107 -2.83 1.56 9.13
N GLN A 108 -3.07 2.21 10.27
CA GLN A 108 -4.41 2.23 10.90
C GLN A 108 -5.48 2.77 9.93
N ALA A 109 -5.18 3.90 9.28
CA ALA A 109 -6.09 4.49 8.31
C ALA A 109 -6.32 3.56 7.10
N TRP A 110 -5.31 2.80 6.67
CA TRP A 110 -5.45 1.78 5.64
C TRP A 110 -6.42 0.68 6.07
N MET A 111 -6.24 0.11 7.26
CA MET A 111 -7.13 -0.93 7.81
C MET A 111 -8.58 -0.44 7.92
N ILE A 112 -8.79 0.82 8.29
CA ILE A 112 -10.12 1.40 8.52
C ILE A 112 -10.82 1.77 7.20
N GLU A 113 -10.08 2.33 6.25
CA GLU A 113 -10.68 2.94 5.06
C GLU A 113 -10.53 2.08 3.80
N VAL A 114 -9.48 1.25 3.70
CA VAL A 114 -9.15 0.50 2.48
C VAL A 114 -9.46 -0.98 2.62
N GLY A 115 -9.00 -1.64 3.67
CA GLY A 115 -9.08 -3.10 3.80
C GLY A 115 -7.88 -3.80 3.16
N CYS A 116 -8.08 -4.94 2.50
CA CYS A 116 -6.99 -5.69 1.88
C CYS A 116 -6.99 -5.57 0.36
N VAL A 117 -5.80 -5.47 -0.23
CA VAL A 117 -5.60 -5.39 -1.67
C VAL A 117 -4.56 -6.42 -2.06
N ASN A 118 -4.84 -7.18 -3.12
CA ASN A 118 -3.91 -8.13 -3.69
C ASN A 118 -4.02 -8.13 -5.23
N LEU A 119 -3.05 -7.50 -5.89
CA LEU A 119 -2.99 -7.42 -7.35
C LEU A 119 -2.09 -8.51 -7.96
N CYS A 120 -1.69 -9.53 -7.21
CA CYS A 120 -0.92 -10.65 -7.75
C CYS A 120 -1.66 -11.28 -8.93
N GLY A 121 -0.93 -11.72 -9.95
CA GLY A 121 -1.53 -12.26 -11.16
C GLY A 121 -0.70 -11.99 -12.41
N SER A 122 -1.30 -12.28 -13.56
CA SER A 122 -0.67 -12.04 -14.86
C SER A 122 -1.70 -11.87 -15.95
N HIS A 123 -1.39 -11.03 -16.93
CA HIS A 123 -2.18 -10.94 -18.14
C HIS A 123 -1.76 -12.02 -19.15
N PRO A 124 -2.68 -12.79 -19.75
CA PRO A 124 -2.35 -13.92 -20.64
C PRO A 124 -1.69 -13.49 -21.96
N ASN A 125 -1.99 -12.27 -22.43
CA ASN A 125 -1.40 -11.74 -23.66
C ASN A 125 -0.11 -10.92 -23.45
N TRP A 126 0.43 -10.85 -22.24
CA TRP A 126 1.73 -10.18 -22.04
C TRP A 126 2.88 -11.07 -22.55
N PRO A 127 3.96 -10.49 -23.11
CA PRO A 127 5.08 -11.27 -23.63
C PRO A 127 5.78 -12.14 -22.58
N LYS A 128 5.69 -11.74 -21.31
CA LYS A 128 6.22 -12.47 -20.15
C LYS A 128 5.20 -12.48 -19.03
N ALA A 129 5.19 -13.57 -18.26
CA ALA A 129 4.35 -13.69 -17.08
C ALA A 129 4.87 -12.80 -15.95
N THR A 130 3.97 -12.33 -15.09
CA THR A 130 4.31 -11.56 -13.88
C THR A 130 4.07 -12.34 -12.59
N TYR A 131 3.51 -13.54 -12.70
CA TYR A 131 3.24 -14.45 -11.61
C TYR A 131 3.49 -15.89 -12.07
N ALA A 132 4.28 -16.66 -11.32
CA ALA A 132 4.59 -18.03 -11.68
C ALA A 132 3.39 -18.95 -11.45
N LYS A 133 3.00 -19.73 -12.45
CA LYS A 133 2.00 -20.81 -12.34
C LYS A 133 2.64 -22.15 -12.67
N GLU A 134 1.93 -23.25 -12.43
CA GLU A 134 2.39 -24.58 -12.84
C GLU A 134 2.78 -24.58 -14.33
N GLY A 135 3.98 -25.06 -14.64
CA GLY A 135 4.54 -25.02 -16.00
C GLY A 135 5.22 -23.70 -16.41
N THR A 136 5.24 -22.67 -15.55
CA THR A 136 6.00 -21.44 -15.78
C THR A 136 7.42 -21.61 -15.28
N SER A 137 8.42 -21.39 -16.15
CA SER A 137 9.81 -21.28 -15.72
C SER A 137 9.99 -19.99 -14.91
N THR A 138 10.56 -20.06 -13.72
CA THR A 138 10.82 -18.89 -12.87
C THR A 138 11.78 -17.88 -13.53
N HIS A 139 12.59 -18.32 -14.50
CA HIS A 139 13.46 -17.44 -15.29
C HIS A 139 12.70 -16.55 -16.29
N ASP A 140 11.44 -16.86 -16.59
CA ASP A 140 10.62 -16.11 -17.54
C ASP A 140 9.65 -15.13 -16.86
N VAL A 141 9.64 -15.09 -15.52
CA VAL A 141 8.80 -14.19 -14.73
C VAL A 141 9.44 -12.81 -14.63
N VAL A 142 8.65 -11.77 -14.87
CA VAL A 142 9.03 -10.38 -14.65
C VAL A 142 8.56 -9.94 -13.27
N TYR A 143 9.50 -9.56 -12.41
CA TYR A 143 9.22 -9.07 -11.06
C TYR A 143 8.65 -7.65 -11.10
N THR A 144 7.33 -7.58 -11.26
CA THR A 144 6.59 -6.31 -11.31
C THR A 144 6.19 -5.80 -9.92
N ASP A 145 6.38 -6.64 -8.90
CA ASP A 145 6.05 -6.35 -7.50
C ASP A 145 4.61 -5.84 -7.36
N PRO A 146 3.60 -6.64 -7.76
CA PRO A 146 2.21 -6.20 -7.75
C PRO A 146 1.81 -5.66 -6.38
N PHE A 147 0.91 -4.68 -6.39
CA PHE A 147 0.49 -3.99 -5.18
C PHE A 147 -0.30 -4.95 -4.30
N VAL A 148 0.29 -5.27 -3.16
CA VAL A 148 -0.35 -6.06 -2.10
C VAL A 148 -0.21 -5.26 -0.82
N VAL A 149 -1.29 -5.16 -0.07
CA VAL A 149 -1.32 -4.77 1.34
C VAL A 149 -2.42 -5.59 2.01
N GLU A 150 -2.04 -6.49 2.90
CA GLU A 150 -2.92 -7.44 3.57
C GLU A 150 -2.69 -7.35 5.07
N VAL A 151 -3.37 -6.40 5.71
CA VAL A 151 -3.26 -6.15 7.16
C VAL A 151 -4.64 -6.30 7.77
N THR A 152 -4.93 -7.47 8.33
CA THR A 152 -6.19 -7.79 9.00
C THR A 152 -6.00 -7.95 10.52
N PRO A 153 -7.04 -7.72 11.33
CA PRO A 153 -7.03 -8.10 12.74
C PRO A 153 -6.64 -9.56 13.00
N GLU A 154 -7.10 -10.48 12.15
CA GLU A 154 -6.73 -11.89 12.24
C GLU A 154 -5.22 -12.08 12.04
N TYR A 155 -4.65 -11.49 10.99
CA TYR A 155 -3.23 -11.62 10.67
C TYR A 155 -2.34 -10.97 11.72
N ILE A 156 -2.71 -9.78 12.22
CA ILE A 156 -1.97 -9.14 13.32
C ILE A 156 -2.00 -10.03 14.57
N SER A 157 -3.15 -10.62 14.89
CA SER A 157 -3.28 -11.52 16.05
C SER A 157 -2.38 -12.74 15.90
N TYR A 158 -2.32 -13.32 14.70
CA TYR A 158 -1.39 -14.40 14.38
C TYR A 158 0.09 -14.01 14.62
N LEU A 159 0.52 -12.84 14.15
CA LEU A 159 1.89 -12.36 14.36
C LEU A 159 2.21 -12.14 15.84
N ILE A 160 1.23 -11.69 16.62
CA ILE A 160 1.40 -11.53 18.08
C ILE A 160 1.53 -12.89 18.75
N ASP A 161 0.67 -13.84 18.42
CA ASP A 161 0.70 -15.19 18.99
C ASP A 161 2.01 -15.92 18.64
N GLU A 162 2.50 -15.76 17.41
CA GLU A 162 3.80 -16.28 16.97
C GLU A 162 4.94 -15.70 17.82
N ARG A 163 4.96 -14.38 18.02
CA ARG A 163 5.96 -13.72 18.86
C ARG A 163 5.87 -14.14 20.33
N ASP A 164 4.68 -14.18 20.91
CA ASP A 164 4.46 -14.55 22.31
C ASP A 164 4.85 -16.01 22.57
N SER A 165 4.79 -16.85 21.54
CA SER A 165 5.21 -18.26 21.58
C SER A 165 6.72 -18.47 21.41
N ALA A 166 7.48 -17.44 21.03
CA ALA A 166 8.91 -17.49 20.73
C ALA A 166 9.71 -16.58 21.69
N PRO A 167 10.21 -17.09 22.84
CA PRO A 167 10.91 -16.30 23.85
C PRO A 167 12.10 -15.49 23.33
N GLU A 168 12.77 -15.98 22.28
CA GLU A 168 13.87 -15.30 21.59
C GLU A 168 13.46 -13.98 20.91
N LEU A 169 12.19 -13.84 20.51
CA LEU A 169 11.65 -12.63 19.85
C LEU A 169 11.15 -11.58 20.85
N ALA A 170 11.12 -11.90 22.15
CA ALA A 170 10.61 -10.99 23.18
C ALA A 170 11.42 -9.68 23.29
N ALA A 171 12.73 -9.74 23.00
CA ALA A 171 13.62 -8.57 23.02
C ALA A 171 13.70 -7.84 21.67
N GLU A 172 13.15 -8.42 20.60
CA GLU A 172 13.19 -7.84 19.26
C GLU A 172 12.03 -6.85 19.06
N PRO A 173 12.19 -5.85 18.17
CA PRO A 173 11.10 -4.99 17.74
C PRO A 173 9.94 -5.83 17.19
N PHE A 174 8.71 -5.47 17.55
CA PHE A 174 7.52 -6.00 16.89
C PHE A 174 7.42 -5.40 15.49
N LEU A 175 7.76 -6.20 14.48
CA LEU A 175 7.57 -5.83 13.09
C LEU A 175 6.21 -6.33 12.62
N LEU A 176 5.39 -5.41 12.13
CA LEU A 176 4.12 -5.71 11.51
C LEU A 176 4.33 -5.88 10.01
N ASP A 177 4.20 -7.11 9.53
CA ASP A 177 4.19 -7.40 8.10
C ASP A 177 2.96 -6.76 7.47
N VAL A 178 3.17 -6.01 6.38
CA VAL A 178 2.09 -5.33 5.64
C VAL A 178 1.88 -5.90 4.25
N ALA A 179 2.90 -6.52 3.66
CA ALA A 179 2.81 -7.18 2.36
C ALA A 179 3.90 -8.24 2.21
N PRO A 180 3.70 -9.30 1.41
CA PRO A 180 4.79 -10.17 1.01
C PRO A 180 5.86 -9.41 0.22
N ASP A 181 7.07 -9.96 0.14
CA ASP A 181 8.10 -9.35 -0.71
C ASP A 181 7.83 -9.59 -2.21
N HIS A 182 8.50 -8.82 -3.08
CA HIS A 182 8.36 -8.91 -4.53
C HIS A 182 8.55 -10.31 -5.17
N LEU A 183 9.30 -11.23 -4.55
CA LEU A 183 9.44 -12.61 -5.02
C LEU A 183 8.21 -13.45 -4.67
N HIS A 184 7.74 -13.38 -3.43
CA HIS A 184 6.52 -14.08 -3.00
C HIS A 184 5.30 -13.59 -3.79
N LYS A 185 5.23 -12.28 -4.06
CA LYS A 185 4.20 -11.70 -4.94
C LYS A 185 4.26 -12.19 -6.40
N ALA A 186 5.37 -12.79 -6.81
CA ALA A 186 5.54 -13.44 -8.11
C ALA A 186 5.38 -14.97 -8.02
N ASN A 187 4.92 -15.50 -6.88
CA ASN A 187 4.83 -16.93 -6.56
C ASN A 187 6.16 -17.68 -6.59
N ILE A 188 7.22 -17.00 -6.16
CA ILE A 188 8.55 -17.57 -6.03
C ILE A 188 8.92 -17.49 -4.56
N SER A 189 9.54 -18.56 -4.03
CA SER A 189 10.03 -18.55 -2.65
C SER A 189 10.89 -17.31 -2.43
N GLY A 190 10.43 -16.45 -1.54
CA GLY A 190 10.95 -15.10 -1.38
C GLY A 190 11.70 -14.88 -0.07
N GLY A 191 11.85 -13.60 0.27
CA GLY A 191 12.57 -13.14 1.44
C GLY A 191 11.63 -12.66 2.55
N THR A 192 12.18 -11.81 3.43
CA THR A 192 11.42 -11.17 4.50
C THR A 192 10.30 -10.29 3.92
N PRO A 193 9.06 -10.40 4.44
CA PRO A 193 7.95 -9.54 4.04
C PRO A 193 8.26 -8.06 4.20
N TYR A 194 7.54 -7.20 3.47
CA TYR A 194 7.56 -5.76 3.72
C TYR A 194 6.86 -5.47 5.04
N ALA A 195 7.52 -4.73 5.92
CA ALA A 195 7.08 -4.58 7.30
C ALA A 195 7.20 -3.13 7.79
N VAL A 196 6.48 -2.82 8.86
CA VAL A 196 6.60 -1.56 9.60
C VAL A 196 6.90 -1.85 11.07
N ASP A 197 7.67 -0.99 11.73
CA ASP A 197 7.91 -1.13 13.16
C ASP A 197 6.67 -0.68 13.96
N ALA A 198 6.08 -1.60 14.72
CA ALA A 198 4.93 -1.34 15.57
C ALA A 198 5.29 -1.36 17.07
N SER A 199 6.58 -1.20 17.41
CA SER A 199 7.09 -1.18 18.78
C SER A 199 6.97 0.20 19.46
N PHE A 200 6.72 1.26 18.68
CA PHE A 200 6.53 2.60 19.20
C PHE A 200 5.53 3.41 18.35
N PRO A 201 4.86 4.43 18.92
CA PRO A 201 3.91 5.26 18.18
C PRO A 201 4.55 6.00 17.00
N GLN A 202 3.96 5.84 15.81
CA GLN A 202 4.38 6.52 14.58
C GLN A 202 3.17 7.03 13.80
N VAL A 203 3.29 8.22 13.20
CA VAL A 203 2.28 8.71 12.25
C VAL A 203 2.45 7.99 10.92
N GLU A 204 3.68 8.01 10.42
CA GLU A 204 4.06 7.46 9.13
C GLU A 204 5.35 6.65 9.31
N PRO A 205 5.32 5.33 9.09
CA PRO A 205 6.48 4.49 9.27
C PRO A 205 7.33 4.44 7.99
N LEU A 206 8.61 4.13 8.16
CA LEU A 206 9.39 3.56 7.07
C LEU A 206 8.87 2.17 6.75
N LEU A 207 8.81 1.84 5.46
CA LEU A 207 8.51 0.50 4.98
C LEU A 207 9.81 -0.29 4.88
N LEU A 208 10.03 -1.18 5.84
CA LEU A 208 11.21 -2.01 5.93
C LEU A 208 11.19 -3.11 4.86
N TYR A 209 12.38 -3.50 4.42
CA TYR A 209 12.63 -4.56 3.43
C TYR A 209 12.10 -4.28 2.01
N GLU A 210 11.38 -3.18 1.82
CA GLU A 210 10.99 -2.67 0.51
C GLU A 210 12.17 -1.92 -0.15
N ARG A 211 12.40 -2.17 -1.44
CA ARG A 211 13.63 -1.78 -2.15
C ARG A 211 13.81 -0.28 -2.37
N HIS A 212 12.74 0.52 -2.31
CA HIS A 212 12.81 1.96 -2.52
C HIS A 212 13.16 2.75 -1.25
N CYS A 213 13.28 2.07 -0.09
CA CYS A 213 13.61 2.72 1.19
C CYS A 213 12.66 3.89 1.49
N THR A 214 11.37 3.65 1.31
CA THR A 214 10.34 4.71 1.37
C THR A 214 9.40 4.52 2.56
N SER A 215 8.43 5.43 2.72
CA SER A 215 7.41 5.30 3.74
C SER A 215 6.22 4.48 3.24
N PHE A 216 5.35 4.02 4.14
CA PHE A 216 4.17 3.24 3.75
C PHE A 216 3.27 3.98 2.74
N THR A 217 2.95 5.25 3.00
CA THR A 217 2.11 6.07 2.12
C THR A 217 2.78 6.33 0.77
N ASP A 218 4.10 6.51 0.75
CA ASP A 218 4.83 6.70 -0.52
C ASP A 218 4.91 5.41 -1.33
N TYR A 219 4.97 4.23 -0.69
CA TYR A 219 4.79 2.94 -1.37
C TYR A 219 3.39 2.81 -1.98
N VAL A 220 2.32 3.21 -1.27
CA VAL A 220 0.94 3.24 -1.81
C VAL A 220 0.87 4.17 -3.03
N ARG A 221 1.36 5.41 -2.91
CA ARG A 221 1.38 6.38 -4.03
C ARG A 221 2.15 5.86 -5.22
N ARG A 222 3.34 5.29 -4.99
CA ARG A 222 4.17 4.71 -6.05
C ARG A 222 3.45 3.57 -6.74
N SER A 223 2.82 2.69 -5.97
CA SER A 223 2.06 1.57 -6.51
C SER A 223 0.94 2.06 -7.44
N ILE A 224 0.15 3.05 -7.00
CA ILE A 224 -0.89 3.67 -7.82
C ILE A 224 -0.27 4.35 -9.06
N ALA A 225 0.80 5.11 -8.88
CA ALA A 225 1.50 5.79 -9.98
C ALA A 225 2.05 4.83 -11.05
N TRP A 226 2.29 3.57 -10.70
CA TRP A 226 2.71 2.51 -11.62
C TRP A 226 1.60 1.52 -11.93
N SER A 227 0.33 1.95 -11.87
CA SER A 227 -0.84 1.13 -12.17
C SER A 227 -0.85 -0.21 -11.42
N GLY A 228 -0.44 -0.20 -10.15
CA GLY A 228 -0.38 -1.37 -9.29
C GLY A 228 0.92 -2.15 -9.35
N PHE A 229 1.92 -1.71 -10.12
CA PHE A 229 3.15 -2.49 -10.35
C PHE A 229 4.42 -1.66 -10.06
N PRO A 230 4.70 -1.30 -8.81
CA PRO A 230 5.84 -0.49 -8.41
C PRO A 230 7.22 -1.08 -8.76
N GLY A 231 7.33 -2.32 -9.23
CA GLY A 231 8.58 -2.90 -9.76
C GLY A 231 8.88 -2.55 -11.22
N MET A 232 7.90 -1.96 -11.91
CA MET A 232 8.03 -1.60 -13.33
C MET A 232 9.04 -0.48 -13.61
N ASP A 233 9.47 0.27 -12.60
CA ASP A 233 10.54 1.25 -12.73
C ASP A 233 11.93 0.61 -12.94
N TYR A 234 12.09 -0.66 -12.59
CA TYR A 234 13.29 -1.46 -12.84
C TYR A 234 13.20 -2.38 -14.06
N VAL A 235 12.02 -2.46 -14.70
CA VAL A 235 11.78 -3.34 -15.86
C VAL A 235 12.07 -2.60 -17.17
N GLU A 236 12.80 -3.26 -18.08
CA GLU A 236 13.09 -2.69 -19.40
C GLU A 236 11.79 -2.32 -20.17
N PRO A 237 11.75 -1.16 -20.85
CA PRO A 237 10.54 -0.63 -21.48
C PRO A 237 9.82 -1.56 -22.44
N ASN A 238 10.55 -2.47 -23.07
CA ASN A 238 10.02 -3.31 -24.14
C ASN A 238 9.37 -4.60 -23.63
N LEU A 239 9.47 -4.90 -22.33
CA LEU A 239 9.00 -6.17 -21.77
C LEU A 239 7.48 -6.16 -21.50
N LEU A 240 6.90 -5.02 -21.13
CA LEU A 240 5.48 -4.89 -20.76
C LEU A 240 4.92 -3.53 -21.21
N PRO A 241 4.58 -3.36 -22.51
CA PRO A 241 4.27 -2.06 -23.12
C PRO A 241 2.97 -1.39 -22.64
N ILE A 242 2.09 -2.13 -21.92
CA ILE A 242 0.73 -1.69 -21.58
C ILE A 242 0.67 -0.91 -20.26
N LEU A 243 1.65 -1.10 -19.35
CA LEU A 243 1.58 -0.60 -17.96
C LEU A 243 2.17 0.81 -17.72
N ARG A 244 2.57 1.54 -18.76
CA ARG A 244 3.45 2.73 -18.60
C ARG A 244 2.77 4.09 -18.55
N LYS A 245 1.46 4.20 -18.40
CA LYS A 245 0.84 5.51 -18.18
C LYS A 245 0.80 5.80 -16.69
N PRO A 246 1.63 6.72 -16.16
CA PRO A 246 1.55 7.04 -14.76
C PRO A 246 0.16 7.60 -14.45
N TYR A 247 -0.50 7.02 -13.44
CA TYR A 247 -1.75 7.57 -12.91
C TYR A 247 -1.47 8.99 -12.37
N PRO A 248 -2.43 9.94 -12.45
CA PRO A 248 -2.25 11.26 -11.86
C PRO A 248 -1.89 11.13 -10.37
N GLN A 249 -0.82 11.81 -9.97
CA GLN A 249 -0.26 11.77 -8.61
C GLN A 249 -1.27 12.32 -7.58
N ILE A 250 -1.38 11.66 -6.42
CA ILE A 250 -2.17 12.06 -5.23
C ILE A 250 -1.32 12.87 -4.26
#